data_AF-A0A2G2CB28-F1
#
_entry.id   AF-A0A2G2CB28-F1
#
_cell.length_a   1.000
_cell.length_b   1.000
_cell.length_c   1.000
_cell.angle_alpha   90.00
_cell.angle_beta   90.00
_cell.angle_gamma   90.00
#
_symmetry.space_group_name_H-M   'P 1'
#
loop_
_entity.id
_entity.type
_entity.pdbx_description
1 polymer ?
#
loop_
_entity_poly.entity_id
_entity_poly.type
_entity_poly.pdbx_seq_one_letter_code
_entity_poly.pdbx_strand_id
1 'polypeptide(L)'
;MTTLASQLTRTPRIFQSEQAQDARALFPDLAPELSELVAGAGSTSPYLLGLMQKETDWCAAAFTDPEAAVHTVISRLAEVPPDQLAQQLRQAKRRVAL
;
A
#
# COMPACT_ATOMS: atom_id res chain seq x y z
N MET A 1 -0.73 -18.50 8.37
CA MET A 1 -0.40 -17.37 7.47
C MET A 1 -0.36 -16.13 8.32
N THR A 2 0.78 -15.43 8.36
CA THR A 2 1.00 -14.20 9.14
C THR A 2 0.49 -13.01 8.35
N THR A 3 -0.54 -12.32 8.86
CA THR A 3 -1.07 -11.09 8.24
C THR A 3 -0.16 -9.91 8.54
N LEU A 4 -0.27 -8.80 7.80
CA LEU A 4 0.52 -7.59 8.09
C LEU A 4 0.25 -7.09 9.52
N ALA A 5 -1.03 -7.04 9.93
CA ALA A 5 -1.43 -6.62 11.27
C ALA A 5 -0.74 -7.43 12.38
N SER A 6 -0.63 -8.75 12.21
CA SER A 6 0.01 -9.64 13.19
C SER A 6 1.53 -9.43 13.33
N GLN A 7 2.15 -8.73 12.38
CA GLN A 7 3.60 -8.47 12.34
C GLN A 7 3.95 -7.04 12.82
N LEU A 8 2.96 -6.19 13.07
CA LEU A 8 3.20 -4.83 13.53
C LEU A 8 3.70 -4.83 14.98
N THR A 9 4.88 -4.23 15.18
CA THR A 9 5.45 -3.98 16.52
C THR A 9 5.42 -2.49 16.88
N ARG A 10 5.12 -1.63 15.91
CA ARG A 10 5.09 -0.16 16.03
C ARG A 10 4.43 0.47 14.81
N THR A 11 3.90 1.67 14.98
CA THR A 11 3.37 2.51 13.89
C THR A 11 4.00 3.91 13.94
N PRO A 12 4.08 4.63 12.81
CA PRO A 12 4.54 6.03 12.82
C PRO A 12 3.58 6.90 13.64
N ARG A 13 4.11 7.88 14.37
CA ARG A 13 3.27 8.88 15.05
C ARG A 13 2.63 9.80 14.01
N ILE A 14 1.40 10.24 14.28
CA ILE A 14 0.73 11.22 13.44
C ILE A 14 1.54 12.52 13.43
N PHE A 15 1.94 12.96 12.24
CA PHE A 15 2.64 14.23 12.05
C PHE A 15 1.72 15.31 11.49
N GLN A 16 1.00 15.02 10.39
CA GLN A 16 -0.03 15.89 9.83
C GLN A 16 -1.42 15.25 9.95
N SER A 17 -2.29 15.84 10.78
CA SER A 17 -3.60 15.25 11.11
C SER A 17 -4.54 15.15 9.91
N GLU A 18 -4.51 16.11 9.00
CA GLU A 18 -5.34 16.10 7.77
C GLU A 18 -4.96 14.93 6.87
N GLN A 19 -3.66 14.74 6.60
CA GLN A 19 -3.16 13.61 5.81
C GLN A 19 -3.42 12.26 6.47
N ALA A 20 -3.38 12.21 7.81
CA ALA A 20 -3.76 11.01 8.55
C ALA A 20 -5.23 10.65 8.32
N GLN A 21 -6.11 11.66 8.29
CA GLN A 21 -7.54 11.47 8.05
C GLN A 21 -7.83 11.07 6.61
N ASP A 22 -7.14 11.70 5.64
CA ASP A 22 -7.20 11.29 4.23
C ASP A 22 -6.78 9.83 4.06
N ALA A 23 -5.67 9.41 4.70
CA ALA A 23 -5.20 8.04 4.64
C ALA A 23 -6.22 7.03 5.21
N ARG A 24 -6.88 7.38 6.32
CA ARG A 24 -7.95 6.54 6.89
C ARG A 24 -9.17 6.45 5.98
N ALA A 25 -9.52 7.55 5.33
CA ALA A 25 -10.68 7.62 4.43
C ALA A 25 -10.52 6.72 3.19
N LEU A 26 -9.27 6.44 2.76
CA LEU A 26 -9.01 5.50 1.67
C LEU A 26 -9.38 4.06 2.01
N PHE A 27 -9.37 3.70 3.29
CA PHE A 27 -9.55 2.33 3.74
C PHE A 27 -10.46 2.25 4.98
N PRO A 28 -11.76 2.56 4.85
CA PRO A 28 -12.68 2.69 5.99
C PRO A 28 -12.87 1.38 6.76
N ASP A 29 -12.67 0.23 6.11
CA ASP A 29 -12.95 -1.09 6.66
C ASP A 29 -11.71 -1.81 7.22
N LEU A 30 -10.56 -1.12 7.35
CA LEU A 30 -9.36 -1.74 7.92
C LEU A 30 -9.49 -2.01 9.41
N ALA A 31 -8.85 -3.10 9.85
CA ALA A 31 -8.60 -3.35 11.26
C ALA A 31 -7.89 -2.14 11.91
N PRO A 32 -8.16 -1.84 13.19
CA PRO A 32 -7.62 -0.66 13.87
C PRO A 32 -6.10 -0.50 13.74
N GLU A 33 -5.35 -1.60 13.86
CA GLU A 33 -3.89 -1.60 13.79
C GLU A 33 -3.38 -1.18 12.41
N LEU A 34 -4.06 -1.62 11.35
CA LEU A 34 -3.74 -1.23 9.97
C LEU A 34 -4.19 0.21 9.69
N SER A 35 -5.33 0.63 10.23
CA SER A 35 -5.79 2.02 10.15
C SER A 35 -4.78 2.99 10.79
N GLU A 36 -4.20 2.62 11.94
CA GLU A 36 -3.12 3.39 12.58
C GLU A 36 -1.84 3.41 11.74
N LEU A 37 -1.45 2.28 11.13
CA LEU A 37 -0.29 2.19 10.26
C LEU A 37 -0.43 3.13 9.05
N VAL A 38 -1.54 3.04 8.30
CA VAL A 38 -1.74 3.85 7.09
C VAL A 38 -1.90 5.33 7.43
N ALA A 39 -2.56 5.65 8.55
CA ALA A 39 -2.66 7.01 9.05
C ALA A 39 -1.29 7.59 9.39
N GLY A 40 -0.47 6.85 10.14
CA GLY A 40 0.89 7.26 10.50
C GLY A 40 1.78 7.44 9.28
N ALA A 41 1.81 6.45 8.38
CA ALA A 41 2.61 6.50 7.16
C ALA A 41 2.17 7.63 6.23
N GLY A 42 0.85 7.79 6.03
CA GLY A 42 0.28 8.85 5.21
C GLY A 42 0.56 10.24 5.77
N SER A 43 0.53 10.40 7.10
CA SER A 43 0.76 11.69 7.76
C SER A 43 2.20 12.19 7.71
N THR A 44 3.15 11.28 7.49
CA THR A 44 4.60 11.58 7.48
C THR A 44 5.18 11.62 6.07
N SER A 45 4.48 11.05 5.08
CA SER A 45 4.95 10.95 3.71
C SER A 45 3.82 11.24 2.72
N PRO A 46 3.75 12.46 2.18
CA PRO A 46 2.85 12.79 1.07
C PRO A 46 3.04 11.89 -0.15
N TYR A 47 4.26 11.38 -0.34
CA TYR A 47 4.55 10.40 -1.39
C TYR A 47 3.82 9.07 -1.15
N LEU A 48 3.90 8.50 0.05
CA LEU A 48 3.20 7.24 0.38
C LEU A 48 1.68 7.44 0.36
N LEU A 49 1.18 8.56 0.86
CA LEU A 49 -0.25 8.89 0.76
C LEU A 49 -0.71 8.94 -0.70
N GLY A 50 0.03 9.63 -1.57
CA GLY A 50 -0.28 9.70 -3.00
C GLY A 50 -0.18 8.35 -3.71
N LEU A 51 0.65 7.41 -3.25
CA LEU A 51 0.68 6.04 -3.75
C LEU A 51 -0.52 5.23 -3.27
N MET A 52 -0.87 5.30 -1.99
CA MET A 52 -2.06 4.65 -1.42
C MET A 52 -3.35 5.11 -2.10
N GLN A 53 -3.43 6.39 -2.49
CA GLN A 53 -4.54 6.94 -3.29
C GLN A 53 -4.61 6.35 -4.71
N LYS A 54 -3.46 6.15 -5.35
CA LYS A 54 -3.39 5.65 -6.74
C LYS A 54 -3.62 4.15 -6.85
N GLU A 55 -3.25 3.41 -5.82
CA GLU A 55 -3.27 1.94 -5.81
C GLU A 55 -4.17 1.40 -4.68
N THR A 56 -5.22 2.13 -4.30
CA THR A 56 -6.10 1.83 -3.15
C THR A 56 -6.60 0.38 -3.16
N ASP A 57 -7.20 -0.06 -4.27
CA ASP A 57 -7.73 -1.43 -4.38
C ASP A 57 -6.63 -2.48 -4.23
N TRP A 58 -5.43 -2.19 -4.74
CA TRP A 58 -4.29 -3.10 -4.60
C TRP A 58 -3.77 -3.13 -3.16
N CYS A 59 -3.65 -1.98 -2.49
CA CYS A 59 -3.23 -1.90 -1.09
C CYS A 59 -4.16 -2.69 -0.17
N ALA A 60 -5.47 -2.51 -0.32
CA ALA A 60 -6.47 -3.18 0.52
C ALA A 60 -6.32 -4.71 0.46
N ALA A 61 -6.09 -5.26 -0.73
CA ALA A 61 -5.81 -6.69 -0.90
C ALA A 61 -4.42 -7.08 -0.37
N ALA A 62 -3.39 -6.26 -0.64
CA ALA A 62 -2.01 -6.54 -0.29
C ALA A 62 -1.77 -6.60 1.23
N PHE A 63 -2.52 -5.87 2.05
CA PHE A 63 -2.36 -5.90 3.51
C PHE A 63 -2.65 -7.28 4.14
N THR A 64 -3.39 -8.16 3.46
CA THR A 64 -3.64 -9.52 3.96
C THR A 64 -2.38 -10.39 3.87
N ASP A 65 -1.66 -10.30 2.75
CA ASP A 65 -0.43 -11.04 2.49
C ASP A 65 0.52 -10.21 1.60
N PRO A 66 1.33 -9.32 2.19
CA PRO A 66 2.18 -8.40 1.44
C PRO A 66 3.24 -9.12 0.60
N GLU A 67 3.81 -10.20 1.13
CA GLU A 67 4.85 -10.98 0.43
C GLU A 67 4.29 -11.63 -0.83
N ALA A 68 3.13 -12.29 -0.74
CA ALA A 68 2.47 -12.87 -1.90
C ALA A 68 2.02 -11.79 -2.91
N ALA A 69 1.57 -10.62 -2.43
CA ALA A 69 1.18 -9.51 -3.27
C ALA A 69 2.37 -8.97 -4.10
N VAL A 70 3.54 -8.77 -3.47
CA VAL A 70 4.77 -8.34 -4.16
C VAL A 70 5.23 -9.39 -5.16
N HIS A 71 5.26 -10.67 -4.77
CA HIS A 71 5.63 -11.76 -5.68
C HIS A 71 4.71 -11.80 -6.91
N THR A 72 3.40 -11.63 -6.71
CA THR A 72 2.40 -11.57 -7.80
C THR A 72 2.62 -10.39 -8.72
N VAL A 73 2.97 -9.22 -8.19
CA VAL A 73 3.29 -8.03 -9.01
C VAL A 73 4.48 -8.30 -9.91
N ILE A 74 5.54 -8.91 -9.38
CA ILE A 74 6.78 -9.17 -10.14
C ILE A 74 6.57 -10.28 -11.17
N SER A 75 5.95 -11.40 -10.80
CA SER A 75 5.78 -12.55 -11.69
C SER A 75 4.90 -12.24 -12.90
N ARG A 76 3.83 -11.44 -12.72
CA ARG A 76 2.94 -11.04 -13.82
C ARG A 76 3.63 -10.25 -14.93
N LEU A 77 4.75 -9.58 -14.64
CA LEU A 77 5.46 -8.77 -15.63
C LEU A 77 6.04 -9.62 -16.78
N ALA A 78 6.32 -10.90 -16.55
CA ALA A 78 6.83 -11.80 -17.58
C ALA A 78 5.81 -12.06 -18.71
N GLU A 79 4.52 -11.94 -18.41
CA GLU A 79 3.42 -12.20 -19.35
C GLU A 79 2.93 -10.92 -20.05
N VAL A 80 3.50 -9.75 -19.72
CA VAL A 80 3.05 -8.47 -20.28
C VAL A 80 3.62 -8.28 -21.68
N PRO A 81 2.78 -7.98 -22.69
CA PRO A 81 3.26 -7.77 -24.05
C PRO A 81 4.07 -6.46 -24.16
N PRO A 82 5.03 -6.37 -25.10
CA PRO A 82 5.98 -5.26 -25.17
C PRO A 82 5.36 -3.86 -25.26
N ASP A 83 4.20 -3.73 -25.91
CA ASP A 83 3.44 -2.49 -26.07
C ASP A 83 2.84 -1.96 -24.76
N GLN A 84 2.60 -2.83 -23.78
CA GLN A 84 2.03 -2.49 -22.47
C GLN A 84 3.08 -2.47 -21.34
N LEU A 85 4.24 -3.08 -21.58
CA LEU A 85 5.29 -3.32 -20.58
C LEU A 85 5.71 -2.04 -19.85
N ALA A 86 5.90 -0.93 -20.57
CA ALA A 86 6.34 0.32 -19.97
C ALA A 86 5.31 0.87 -18.95
N GLN A 87 4.02 0.73 -19.22
CA GLN A 87 2.97 1.17 -18.29
C GLN A 87 2.92 0.24 -17.07
N GLN A 88 2.96 -1.07 -17.30
CA GLN A 88 2.89 -2.08 -16.23
C GLN A 88 4.11 -2.00 -15.29
N LEU A 89 5.32 -1.78 -15.82
CA LEU A 89 6.51 -1.57 -14.99
C LEU A 89 6.40 -0.35 -14.09
N ARG A 90 5.81 0.76 -14.57
CA ARG A 90 5.61 1.96 -13.75
C ARG A 90 4.60 1.72 -12.62
N GLN A 91 3.54 0.95 -12.89
CA GLN A 91 2.59 0.55 -11.86
C GLN A 91 3.20 -0.42 -10.85
N ALA A 92 3.88 -1.45 -11.32
CA ALA A 92 4.58 -2.41 -10.48
C ALA A 92 5.57 -1.70 -9.53
N LYS A 93 6.34 -0.74 -10.04
CA LYS A 93 7.25 0.06 -9.21
C LYS A 93 6.53 0.84 -8.10
N ARG A 94 5.35 1.42 -8.37
CA ARG A 94 4.56 2.11 -7.34
C ARG A 94 4.06 1.16 -6.26
N ARG A 95 3.56 -0.01 -6.67
CA ARG A 95 3.05 -1.04 -5.77
C ARG A 95 4.15 -1.61 -4.88
N VAL A 96 5.33 -1.90 -5.43
CA VAL A 96 6.48 -2.42 -4.65
C VAL A 96 7.09 -1.35 -3.72
N ALA A 97 6.84 -0.06 -3.98
CA ALA A 97 7.28 1.02 -3.08
C ALA A 97 6.37 1.21 -1.85
N LEU A 98 5.23 0.51 -1.80
CA LEU A 98 4.29 0.47 -0.68
C LEU A 98 4.52 -0.81 0.13
#